data_AF-A0A9E7YRY2-F1
#
_entry.id   AF-A0A9E7YRY2-F1
#
_cell.length_a   1.000
_cell.length_b   1.000
_cell.length_c   1.000
_cell.angle_alpha   90.00
_cell.angle_beta   90.00
_cell.angle_gamma   90.00
#
_symmetry.space_group_name_H-M   'P 1'
#
loop_
_entity.id
_entity.type
_entity.pdbx_description
1 polymer ?
#
loop_
_entity_poly.entity_id
_entity_poly.type
_entity_poly.pdbx_seq_one_letter_code
_entity_poly.pdbx_strand_id
1 'polypeptide(L)'
;MTVCESDSGLCWDLDEETLARAILTFCLNTADALMTALLKGTADAWEALTLIRDSDPELRTSAGAGKVIEQAFCIGMTRWGSKPTPQAVRSFRSALATWQQRLRTLPTWDRDYLCGWFTMEGRQWIIAPHDVWWPTRLNDLALLGRCAPPLCLWGSGDRAALTSCPQPVGIVGSRGVNEYGRRLTTDIAVHAAQAGHLVVSGGAMGADAAAHRGALDAMRAYGIGRAGRTVAVFAGGLNHAGPQCNSELFDGIAENGGALVSELCPGTIPEARRFLSRNRIIAALSSTLVVTQARLRSGALNTVNWGNELQRDIHAVPGNIDMPGNSGCNRLIQEQRATIVCSVADMDDVWHAPHPPESFHDVATQRKDGSDCDVGTPRDAGILRDSSPSGGNRSSAMTESQRAIIDAIRWCRRRRIAPTAQSVAEQLRTRSGEKGLETGATEGRPTEGKPTEGKGADAVPERGMHELVAHVLSQLGTMELIGLITVENGRISIVPETGGRRRS
;
A
#
# COMPACT_ATOMS: atom_id res chain seq x y z
N MET A 1 12.23 5.89 -14.82
CA MET A 1 12.76 4.94 -13.82
C MET A 1 13.79 4.08 -14.53
N THR A 2 15.06 4.37 -14.29
CA THR A 2 16.19 3.56 -14.74
C THR A 2 16.62 2.79 -13.52
N VAL A 3 16.57 1.46 -13.56
CA VAL A 3 17.03 0.63 -12.46
C VAL A 3 18.55 0.76 -12.40
N CYS A 4 19.07 1.49 -11.42
CA CYS A 4 20.49 1.41 -11.08
C CYS A 4 20.71 0.14 -10.28
N GLU A 5 21.50 -0.79 -10.84
CA GLU A 5 22.08 -1.90 -10.09
C GLU A 5 23.11 -1.33 -9.12
N SER A 6 22.74 -1.26 -7.84
CA SER A 6 23.71 -1.19 -6.75
C SER A 6 23.56 -2.44 -5.89
N ASP A 7 24.71 -3.02 -5.52
CA ASP A 7 24.90 -4.31 -4.84
C ASP A 7 24.33 -4.39 -3.39
N SER A 8 23.40 -3.51 -3.02
CA SER A 8 22.73 -3.48 -1.72
C SER A 8 21.22 -3.48 -1.93
N GLY A 9 20.57 -4.58 -1.55
CA GLY A 9 19.20 -4.93 -1.96
C GLY A 9 18.11 -3.87 -1.78
N LEU A 10 17.09 -3.98 -2.64
CA LEU A 10 15.74 -3.39 -2.52
C LEU A 10 15.68 -1.91 -2.11
N CYS A 11 16.54 -1.03 -2.63
CA CYS A 11 16.31 0.42 -2.48
C CYS A 11 15.18 0.86 -3.42
N TRP A 12 14.14 1.51 -2.90
CA TRP A 12 13.18 2.23 -3.75
C TRP A 12 13.89 3.47 -4.30
N ASP A 13 14.14 3.50 -5.61
CA ASP A 13 14.65 4.72 -6.26
C ASP A 13 13.52 5.75 -6.32
N LEU A 14 13.55 6.71 -5.40
CA LEU A 14 12.57 7.80 -5.33
C LEU A 14 12.98 8.89 -6.31
N ASP A 15 12.06 9.31 -7.18
CA ASP A 15 12.28 10.53 -7.96
C ASP A 15 12.39 11.77 -7.07
N GLU A 16 12.98 12.85 -7.62
CA GLU A 16 13.24 14.09 -6.87
C GLU A 16 11.95 14.69 -6.29
N GLU A 17 10.85 14.62 -7.03
CA GLU A 17 9.55 15.14 -6.59
C GLU A 17 9.01 14.37 -5.37
N THR A 18 9.10 13.05 -5.39
CA THR A 18 8.67 12.17 -4.28
C THR A 18 9.56 12.39 -3.06
N LEU A 19 10.88 12.48 -3.25
CA LEU A 19 11.81 12.75 -2.17
C LEU A 19 11.57 14.13 -1.54
N ALA A 20 11.36 15.17 -2.37
CA ALA A 20 11.03 16.50 -1.87
C ALA A 20 9.73 16.48 -1.03
N ARG A 21 8.69 15.79 -1.50
CA ARG A 21 7.42 15.64 -0.75
C ARG A 21 7.62 14.90 0.58
N ALA A 22 8.48 13.89 0.61
CA ALA A 22 8.84 13.18 1.85
C ALA A 22 9.55 14.12 2.84
N ILE A 23 10.52 14.91 2.37
CA ILE A 23 11.23 15.91 3.19
C ILE A 23 10.27 17.01 3.69
N LEU A 24 9.41 17.54 2.81
CA LEU A 24 8.40 18.53 3.20
C LEU A 24 7.45 17.95 4.25
N THR A 25 7.04 16.69 4.11
CA THR A 25 6.20 16.03 5.10
C THR A 25 6.92 15.85 6.45
N PHE A 26 8.23 15.60 6.45
CA PHE A 26 9.04 15.58 7.67
C PHE A 26 9.06 16.96 8.37
N CYS A 27 9.14 18.04 7.60
CA CYS A 27 9.01 19.40 8.12
C CYS A 27 7.62 19.69 8.69
N LEU A 28 6.60 18.96 8.24
CA LEU A 28 5.22 19.10 8.70
C LEU A 28 4.94 18.23 9.93
N ASN A 29 4.03 18.71 10.77
CA ASN A 29 3.44 17.88 11.82
C ASN A 29 2.30 17.01 11.29
N THR A 30 1.54 17.53 10.33
CA THR A 30 0.48 16.89 9.53
C THR A 30 0.29 17.75 8.28
N ALA A 31 -0.27 17.21 7.19
CA ALA A 31 -0.61 18.02 6.01
C ALA A 31 -1.44 19.24 6.43
N ASP A 32 -0.96 20.44 6.10
CA ASP A 32 -1.64 21.69 6.41
C ASP A 32 -1.94 22.49 5.14
N ALA A 33 -2.87 23.44 5.27
CA ALA A 33 -3.26 24.28 4.15
C ALA A 33 -2.11 25.20 3.70
N LEU A 34 -1.26 25.68 4.61
CA LEU A 34 -0.22 26.64 4.27
C LEU A 34 0.83 26.04 3.31
N MET A 35 1.24 24.79 3.54
CA MET A 35 2.14 24.07 2.64
C MET A 35 1.48 23.77 1.31
N THR A 36 0.20 23.39 1.30
CA THR A 36 -0.54 23.15 0.05
C THR A 36 -0.63 24.42 -0.78
N ALA A 37 -0.90 25.57 -0.15
CA ALA A 37 -0.86 26.86 -0.81
C ALA A 37 0.54 27.15 -1.36
N LEU A 38 1.61 26.94 -0.59
CA LEU A 38 2.98 27.12 -1.10
C LEU A 38 3.26 26.25 -2.34
N LEU A 39 2.93 24.96 -2.29
CA LEU A 39 3.12 24.03 -3.41
C LEU A 39 2.32 24.41 -4.66
N LYS A 40 1.13 25.01 -4.50
CA LYS A 40 0.37 25.55 -5.65
C LYS A 40 1.02 26.78 -6.26
N GLY A 41 1.88 27.47 -5.50
CA GLY A 41 2.61 28.66 -5.90
C GLY A 41 3.95 28.39 -6.60
N THR A 42 4.48 27.18 -6.45
CA THR A 42 5.73 26.72 -7.07
C THR A 42 5.45 25.83 -8.28
N ALA A 43 6.47 25.53 -9.07
CA ALA A 43 6.42 24.59 -10.18
C ALA A 43 6.27 23.15 -9.67
N ASP A 44 7.05 22.79 -8.64
CA ASP A 44 7.09 21.45 -8.06
C ASP A 44 7.44 21.50 -6.55
N ALA A 45 7.54 20.33 -5.91
CA ALA A 45 7.86 20.24 -4.49
C ALA A 45 9.35 20.52 -4.19
N TRP A 46 10.23 20.29 -5.16
CA TRP A 46 11.67 20.54 -5.01
C TRP A 46 11.96 22.04 -4.96
N GLU A 47 11.30 22.85 -5.79
CA GLU A 47 11.36 24.30 -5.73
C GLU A 47 10.83 24.82 -4.39
N ALA A 48 9.70 24.29 -3.90
CA ALA A 48 9.17 24.67 -2.58
C ALA A 48 10.15 24.37 -1.45
N LEU A 49 10.77 23.18 -1.46
CA LEU A 49 11.78 22.78 -0.49
C LEU A 49 13.01 23.72 -0.54
N THR A 50 13.47 24.04 -1.75
CA THR A 50 14.59 24.96 -1.99
C THR A 50 14.28 26.35 -1.45
N LEU A 51 13.09 26.89 -1.74
CA LEU A 51 12.67 28.19 -1.21
C LEU A 51 12.58 28.20 0.32
N ILE A 52 12.09 27.12 0.95
CA ILE A 52 12.04 27.01 2.42
C ILE A 52 13.45 27.08 3.00
N ARG A 53 14.39 26.30 2.45
CA ARG A 53 15.80 26.30 2.87
C ARG A 53 16.45 27.66 2.63
N ASP A 54 16.25 28.24 1.46
CA ASP A 54 16.99 29.44 1.04
C ASP A 54 16.44 30.72 1.68
N SER A 55 15.20 30.69 2.14
CA SER A 55 14.60 31.77 2.94
C SER A 55 14.95 31.68 4.43
N ASP A 56 15.73 30.69 4.87
CA ASP A 56 16.13 30.52 6.25
C ASP A 56 17.10 31.64 6.70
N PRO A 57 16.71 32.49 7.66
CA PRO A 57 17.54 33.61 8.11
C PRO A 57 18.89 33.21 8.70
N GLU A 58 19.01 32.00 9.24
CA GLU A 58 20.24 31.52 9.86
C GLU A 58 21.22 30.91 8.85
N LEU A 59 20.73 30.39 7.72
CA LEU A 59 21.57 29.83 6.67
C LEU A 59 22.18 30.92 5.76
N ARG A 60 21.62 32.14 5.77
CA ARG A 60 22.12 33.33 5.03
C ARG A 60 22.45 33.07 3.56
N THR A 61 21.67 32.21 2.90
CA THR A 61 21.96 31.69 1.56
C THR A 61 21.67 32.70 0.45
N SER A 62 20.63 33.53 0.56
CA SER A 62 20.30 34.52 -0.48
C SER A 62 19.54 35.75 0.02
N ALA A 63 19.99 36.94 -0.40
CA ALA A 63 19.30 38.19 -0.11
C ALA A 63 17.98 38.27 -0.89
N GLY A 64 16.85 38.37 -0.17
CA GLY A 64 15.53 38.51 -0.77
C GLY A 64 14.74 37.21 -0.93
N ALA A 65 15.31 36.04 -0.61
CA ALA A 65 14.61 34.75 -0.66
C ALA A 65 13.30 34.73 0.16
N GLY A 66 13.27 35.43 1.29
CA GLY A 66 12.04 35.61 2.09
C GLY A 66 10.89 36.29 1.32
N LYS A 67 11.18 37.25 0.43
CA LYS A 67 10.14 37.87 -0.41
C LYS A 67 9.66 36.92 -1.50
N VAL A 68 10.57 36.14 -2.07
CA VAL A 68 10.26 35.17 -3.15
C VAL A 68 9.32 34.08 -2.63
N ILE A 69 9.61 33.48 -1.46
CA ILE A 69 8.74 32.44 -0.90
C ILE A 69 7.38 32.97 -0.48
N GLU A 70 7.30 34.18 0.07
CA GLU A 70 6.02 34.83 0.38
C GLU A 70 5.19 35.11 -0.88
N GLN A 71 5.85 35.52 -1.97
CA GLN A 71 5.20 35.71 -3.26
C GLN A 71 4.66 34.39 -3.81
N ALA A 72 5.45 33.31 -3.77
CA ALA A 72 5.01 31.97 -4.16
C ALA A 72 3.77 31.55 -3.34
N PHE A 73 3.83 31.69 -2.01
CA PHE A 73 2.68 31.42 -1.14
C PHE A 73 1.43 32.23 -1.52
N CYS A 74 1.56 33.53 -1.81
CA CYS A 74 0.43 34.37 -2.21
C CYS A 74 -0.16 33.98 -3.58
N ILE A 75 0.69 33.65 -4.54
CA ILE A 75 0.26 33.11 -5.85
C ILE A 75 -0.52 31.81 -5.64
N GLY A 76 0.01 30.92 -4.83
CA GLY A 76 -0.58 29.62 -4.57
C GLY A 76 -1.90 29.67 -3.79
N MET A 77 -2.04 30.58 -2.82
CA MET A 77 -3.35 30.86 -2.20
C MET A 77 -4.38 31.28 -3.23
N THR A 78 -4.00 32.19 -4.14
CA THR A 78 -4.89 32.68 -5.20
C THR A 78 -5.31 31.54 -6.13
N ARG A 79 -4.37 30.69 -6.54
CA ARG A 79 -4.63 29.48 -7.35
C ARG A 79 -5.52 28.46 -6.64
N TRP A 80 -5.45 28.39 -5.31
CA TRP A 80 -6.31 27.53 -4.50
C TRP A 80 -7.67 28.16 -4.18
N GLY A 81 -7.96 29.37 -4.68
CA GLY A 81 -9.25 30.04 -4.51
C GLY A 81 -9.37 30.90 -3.25
N SER A 82 -8.26 31.18 -2.56
CA SER A 82 -8.22 32.02 -1.35
C SER A 82 -7.49 33.34 -1.61
N LYS A 83 -8.02 34.45 -1.07
CA LYS A 83 -7.35 35.77 -1.20
C LYS A 83 -6.20 35.88 -0.20
N PRO A 84 -5.02 36.38 -0.62
CA PRO A 84 -3.93 36.68 0.30
C PRO A 84 -4.33 37.75 1.30
N THR A 85 -4.38 37.41 2.59
CA THR A 85 -4.63 38.37 3.67
C THR A 85 -3.35 38.60 4.47
N PRO A 86 -3.16 39.78 5.09
CA PRO A 86 -2.04 40.02 5.99
C PRO A 86 -1.97 39.01 7.15
N GLN A 87 -3.13 38.52 7.62
CA GLN A 87 -3.19 37.49 8.65
C GLN A 87 -2.67 36.14 8.12
N ALA A 88 -3.07 35.73 6.91
CA ALA A 88 -2.59 34.49 6.30
C ALA A 88 -1.06 34.52 6.09
N VAL A 89 -0.51 35.65 5.64
CA VAL A 89 0.94 35.82 5.48
C VAL A 89 1.67 35.76 6.82
N ARG A 90 1.11 36.33 7.90
CA ARG A 90 1.67 36.18 9.25
C ARG A 90 1.66 34.72 9.73
N SER A 91 0.55 34.01 9.54
CA SER A 91 0.43 32.59 9.87
C SER A 91 1.43 31.75 9.06
N PHE A 92 1.59 32.06 7.77
CA PHE A 92 2.60 31.43 6.92
C PHE A 92 4.02 31.64 7.43
N ARG A 93 4.43 32.86 7.79
CA ARG A 93 5.77 33.12 8.36
C ARG A 93 6.02 32.32 9.64
N SER A 94 5.02 32.22 10.51
CA SER A 94 5.12 31.42 11.74
C SER A 94 5.27 29.93 11.45
N ALA A 95 4.55 29.41 10.45
CA ALA A 95 4.66 28.02 10.01
C ALA A 95 6.02 27.76 9.35
N LEU A 96 6.46 28.66 8.46
CA LEU A 96 7.74 28.60 7.76
C LEU A 96 8.92 28.50 8.73
N ALA A 97 8.93 29.30 9.80
CA ALA A 97 9.97 29.22 10.83
C ALA A 97 10.01 27.83 11.51
N THR A 98 8.84 27.22 11.74
CA THR A 98 8.74 25.86 12.30
C THR A 98 9.25 24.81 11.31
N TRP A 99 8.92 24.96 10.02
CA TRP A 99 9.39 24.05 8.97
C TRP A 99 10.91 24.13 8.80
N GLN A 100 11.48 25.35 8.79
CA GLN A 100 12.92 25.59 8.73
C GLN A 100 13.64 24.97 9.93
N GLN A 101 13.12 25.17 11.15
CA GLN A 101 13.67 24.56 12.36
C GLN A 101 13.73 23.03 12.24
N ARG A 102 12.69 22.40 11.71
CA ARG A 102 12.67 20.94 11.48
C ARG A 102 13.61 20.51 10.36
N LEU A 103 13.68 21.27 9.28
CA LEU A 103 14.55 20.97 8.16
C LEU A 103 16.02 20.91 8.59
N ARG A 104 16.44 21.71 9.58
CA ARG A 104 17.80 21.64 10.16
C ARG A 104 18.07 20.35 10.94
N THR A 105 17.04 19.66 11.40
CA THR A 105 17.17 18.37 12.10
C THR A 105 17.26 17.18 11.15
N LEU A 106 17.21 17.44 9.84
CA LEU A 106 17.45 16.42 8.82
C LEU A 106 18.88 15.89 8.98
N PRO A 107 19.09 14.56 8.96
CA PRO A 107 20.41 13.96 9.24
C PRO A 107 21.48 14.33 8.22
N THR A 108 21.08 14.53 6.96
CA THR A 108 21.96 14.89 5.83
C THR A 108 21.11 15.43 4.69
N TRP A 109 21.76 16.04 3.70
CA TRP A 109 21.17 16.39 2.40
C TRP A 109 21.53 15.40 1.29
N ASP A 110 22.30 14.35 1.62
CA ASP A 110 22.63 13.29 0.69
C ASP A 110 21.37 12.54 0.25
N ARG A 111 21.13 12.49 -1.06
CA ARG A 111 19.92 11.93 -1.67
C ARG A 111 19.75 10.46 -1.31
N ASP A 112 20.79 9.67 -1.49
CA ASP A 112 20.70 8.22 -1.38
C ASP A 112 20.51 7.79 0.08
N TYR A 113 21.19 8.47 1.01
CA TYR A 113 20.94 8.31 2.43
C TYR A 113 19.49 8.65 2.80
N LEU A 114 18.96 9.78 2.33
CA LEU A 114 17.59 10.17 2.65
C LEU A 114 16.56 9.20 2.05
N CYS A 115 16.81 8.68 0.85
CA CYS A 115 15.97 7.63 0.26
C CYS A 115 15.95 6.38 1.13
N GLY A 116 17.12 5.86 1.53
CA GLY A 116 17.22 4.74 2.47
C GLY A 116 16.53 5.02 3.80
N TRP A 117 16.77 6.20 4.38
CA TRP A 117 16.20 6.59 5.67
C TRP A 117 14.68 6.70 5.65
N PHE A 118 14.09 7.41 4.67
CA PHE A 118 12.62 7.55 4.58
C PHE A 118 11.91 6.26 4.18
N THR A 119 12.59 5.35 3.48
CA THR A 119 12.03 4.06 3.06
C THR A 119 12.35 2.92 4.03
N MET A 120 13.02 3.21 5.14
CA MET A 120 13.48 2.20 6.11
C MET A 120 14.35 1.11 5.46
N GLU A 121 15.29 1.53 4.62
CA GLU A 121 16.15 0.69 3.79
C GLU A 121 15.33 -0.23 2.87
N GLY A 122 14.38 0.36 2.14
CA GLY A 122 13.54 -0.39 1.20
C GLY A 122 12.31 -1.10 1.78
N ARG A 123 12.20 -1.18 3.12
CA ARG A 123 11.09 -1.89 3.78
C ARG A 123 9.73 -1.20 3.61
N GLN A 124 9.72 0.09 3.31
CA GLN A 124 8.52 0.88 3.05
C GLN A 124 8.67 1.62 1.73
N TRP A 125 7.63 1.61 0.90
CA TRP A 125 7.57 2.43 -0.30
C TRP A 125 7.00 3.81 0.01
N ILE A 126 7.28 4.76 -0.87
CA ILE A 126 6.67 6.10 -0.85
C ILE A 126 6.07 6.36 -2.22
N ILE A 127 4.84 6.86 -2.25
CA ILE A 127 4.18 7.32 -3.47
C ILE A 127 3.72 8.76 -3.30
N ALA A 128 3.75 9.51 -4.39
CA ALA A 128 3.34 10.90 -4.46
C ALA A 128 2.22 11.07 -5.53
N PRO A 129 1.54 12.23 -5.60
CA PRO A 129 0.40 12.43 -6.51
C PRO A 129 0.63 12.12 -7.99
N HIS A 130 1.87 12.20 -8.47
CA HIS A 130 2.24 11.87 -9.85
C HIS A 130 2.49 10.37 -10.08
N ASP A 131 2.53 9.56 -9.02
CA ASP A 131 2.73 8.12 -9.12
C ASP A 131 1.49 7.42 -9.73
N VAL A 132 1.73 6.38 -10.52
CA VAL A 132 0.67 5.54 -11.11
C VAL A 132 -0.22 4.90 -10.03
N TRP A 133 0.35 4.64 -8.86
CA TRP A 133 -0.33 4.02 -7.72
C TRP A 133 -1.00 5.03 -6.79
N TRP A 134 -0.94 6.32 -7.10
CA TRP A 134 -1.64 7.33 -6.31
C TRP A 134 -3.16 7.17 -6.44
N PRO A 135 -3.89 7.01 -5.32
CA PRO A 135 -5.35 6.98 -5.35
C PRO A 135 -5.88 8.41 -5.54
N THR A 136 -6.25 8.74 -6.78
CA THR A 136 -6.66 10.10 -7.21
C THR A 136 -7.79 10.68 -6.36
N ARG A 137 -8.65 9.84 -5.79
CA ARG A 137 -9.76 10.23 -4.90
C ARG A 137 -9.31 10.96 -3.62
N LEU A 138 -8.03 10.81 -3.21
CA LEU A 138 -7.44 11.63 -2.14
C LEU A 138 -7.39 13.12 -2.47
N ASN A 139 -7.36 13.47 -3.76
CA ASN A 139 -7.28 14.85 -4.21
C ASN A 139 -8.55 15.65 -3.86
N ASP A 140 -9.69 14.97 -3.64
CA ASP A 140 -10.95 15.59 -3.21
C ASP A 140 -10.80 16.37 -1.90
N LEU A 141 -9.85 16.01 -1.04
CA LEU A 141 -9.54 16.75 0.18
C LEU A 141 -9.13 18.20 -0.09
N ALA A 142 -8.56 18.49 -1.26
CA ALA A 142 -8.21 19.85 -1.66
C ALA A 142 -9.43 20.74 -1.91
N LEU A 143 -10.61 20.15 -2.14
CA LEU A 143 -11.86 20.88 -2.40
C LEU A 143 -12.47 21.49 -1.13
N LEU A 144 -12.13 20.96 0.05
CA LEU A 144 -12.74 21.38 1.32
C LEU A 144 -12.17 22.69 1.90
N GLY A 145 -11.09 23.22 1.31
CA GLY A 145 -10.45 24.51 1.64
C GLY A 145 -9.81 24.63 3.03
N ARG A 146 -10.20 23.78 3.99
CA ARG A 146 -9.72 23.79 5.39
C ARG A 146 -8.82 22.61 5.74
N CYS A 147 -8.62 21.68 4.81
CA CYS A 147 -7.68 20.58 4.93
C CYS A 147 -6.86 20.45 3.65
N ALA A 148 -5.80 19.66 3.75
CA ALA A 148 -4.89 19.38 2.66
C ALA A 148 -4.89 17.89 2.31
N PRO A 149 -4.73 17.51 1.03
CA PRO A 149 -4.37 16.15 0.68
C PRO A 149 -2.98 15.81 1.27
N PRO A 150 -2.69 14.53 1.55
CA PRO A 150 -1.33 14.10 1.89
C PRO A 150 -0.33 14.52 0.81
N LEU A 151 0.86 14.97 1.18
CA LEU A 151 1.89 15.32 0.19
C LEU A 151 2.44 14.08 -0.51
N CYS A 152 2.54 12.99 0.24
CA CYS A 152 2.90 11.65 -0.18
C CYS A 152 2.31 10.64 0.82
N LEU A 153 2.38 9.35 0.50
CA LEU A 153 2.02 8.26 1.40
C LEU A 153 3.21 7.31 1.56
N TRP A 154 3.50 6.93 2.80
CA TRP A 154 4.31 5.76 3.12
C TRP A 154 3.44 4.52 3.10
N GLY A 155 3.99 3.41 2.63
CA GLY A 155 3.29 2.14 2.63
C GLY A 155 4.17 0.92 2.83
N SER A 156 3.52 -0.17 3.27
CA SER A 156 4.07 -1.51 3.34
C SER A 156 3.04 -2.50 2.76
N GLY A 157 3.52 -3.61 2.18
CA GLY A 157 2.68 -4.49 1.35
C GLY A 157 2.62 -4.03 -0.11
N ASP A 158 1.55 -4.39 -0.81
CA ASP A 158 1.42 -4.13 -2.24
C ASP A 158 0.76 -2.76 -2.53
N ARG A 159 1.56 -1.83 -3.07
CA ARG A 159 1.07 -0.49 -3.50
C ARG A 159 -0.06 -0.55 -4.52
N ALA A 160 -0.15 -1.62 -5.31
CA ALA A 160 -1.25 -1.82 -6.27
C ALA A 160 -2.62 -1.94 -5.59
N ALA A 161 -2.66 -2.28 -4.30
CA ALA A 161 -3.91 -2.33 -3.56
C ALA A 161 -4.66 -0.98 -3.59
N LEU A 162 -3.95 0.14 -3.55
CA LEU A 162 -4.53 1.49 -3.52
C LEU A 162 -5.32 1.87 -4.77
N THR A 163 -5.03 1.25 -5.91
CA THR A 163 -5.71 1.50 -7.18
C THR A 163 -6.37 0.25 -7.74
N SER A 164 -6.58 -0.78 -6.91
CA SER A 164 -7.18 -2.06 -7.34
C SER A 164 -8.70 -1.99 -7.54
N CYS A 165 -9.31 -0.86 -7.15
CA CYS A 165 -10.74 -0.63 -7.23
C CYS A 165 -11.02 0.84 -7.55
N PRO A 166 -11.87 1.14 -8.55
CA PRO A 166 -12.22 2.51 -8.90
C PRO A 166 -13.08 3.19 -7.83
N GLN A 167 -13.90 2.43 -7.09
CA GLN A 167 -14.72 2.96 -6.00
C GLN A 167 -14.58 2.12 -4.72
N PRO A 168 -13.57 2.40 -3.88
CA PRO A 168 -13.32 1.63 -2.66
C PRO A 168 -14.42 1.80 -1.61
N VAL A 169 -14.63 0.75 -0.81
CA VAL A 169 -15.60 0.73 0.29
C VAL A 169 -14.86 0.89 1.62
N GLY A 170 -15.16 1.97 2.33
CA GLY A 170 -14.65 2.17 3.68
C GLY A 170 -15.58 1.57 4.72
N ILE A 171 -15.06 0.71 5.60
CA ILE A 171 -15.86 0.10 6.67
C ILE A 171 -15.28 0.51 8.01
N VAL A 172 -16.07 1.20 8.84
CA VAL A 172 -15.61 1.78 10.11
C VAL A 172 -16.60 1.53 11.24
N GLY A 173 -16.13 1.59 12.48
CA GLY A 173 -17.02 1.44 13.64
C GLY A 173 -16.35 1.56 14.99
N SER A 174 -17.02 1.03 16.01
CA SER A 174 -16.60 1.08 17.40
C SER A 174 -15.40 0.17 17.65
N ARG A 175 -14.47 0.65 18.49
CA ARG A 175 -13.39 -0.19 19.05
C ARG A 175 -13.91 -1.27 20.00
N GLY A 176 -15.02 -0.97 20.68
CA GLY A 176 -15.75 -1.91 21.55
C GLY A 176 -17.02 -2.40 20.85
N VAL A 177 -16.87 -2.93 19.62
CA VAL A 177 -17.98 -3.55 18.88
C VAL A 177 -18.43 -4.83 19.60
N ASN A 178 -19.74 -5.06 19.67
CA ASN A 178 -20.27 -6.31 20.24
C ASN A 178 -20.27 -7.42 19.16
N GLU A 179 -20.77 -8.60 19.50
CA GLU A 179 -20.78 -9.74 18.57
C GLU A 179 -21.64 -9.47 17.32
N TYR A 180 -22.80 -8.84 17.49
CA TYR A 180 -23.67 -8.46 16.37
C TYR A 180 -22.95 -7.55 15.37
N GLY A 181 -22.36 -6.45 15.85
CA GLY A 181 -21.64 -5.51 14.99
C GLY A 181 -20.39 -6.14 14.40
N ARG A 182 -19.67 -7.00 15.14
CA ARG A 182 -18.48 -7.69 14.65
C ARG A 182 -18.83 -8.61 13.49
N ARG A 183 -19.82 -9.49 13.68
CA ARG A 183 -20.29 -10.42 12.65
C ARG A 183 -20.71 -9.66 11.40
N LEU A 184 -21.56 -8.64 11.53
CA LEU A 184 -22.00 -7.86 10.36
C LEU A 184 -20.86 -7.13 9.67
N THR A 185 -19.87 -6.62 10.41
CA THR A 185 -18.69 -6.01 9.78
C THR A 185 -17.91 -7.02 8.97
N THR A 186 -17.68 -8.21 9.52
CA THR A 186 -17.00 -9.28 8.80
C THR A 186 -17.79 -9.69 7.56
N ASP A 187 -19.09 -9.98 7.70
CA ASP A 187 -19.96 -10.43 6.61
C ASP A 187 -20.01 -9.39 5.47
N ILE A 188 -20.16 -8.10 5.80
CA ILE A 188 -20.16 -7.01 4.83
C ILE A 188 -18.80 -6.89 4.13
N ALA A 189 -17.69 -7.01 4.87
CA ALA A 189 -16.36 -6.91 4.27
C ALA A 189 -16.02 -8.12 3.38
N VAL A 190 -16.46 -9.32 3.77
CA VAL A 190 -16.39 -10.52 2.92
C VAL A 190 -17.15 -10.27 1.63
N HIS A 191 -18.40 -9.79 1.71
CA HIS A 191 -19.24 -9.53 0.53
C HIS A 191 -18.62 -8.47 -0.39
N ALA A 192 -18.15 -7.35 0.16
CA ALA A 192 -17.49 -6.29 -0.61
C ALA A 192 -16.25 -6.82 -1.34
N ALA A 193 -15.38 -7.57 -0.64
CA ALA A 193 -14.20 -8.16 -1.25
C ALA A 193 -14.54 -9.26 -2.26
N GLN A 194 -15.58 -10.06 -2.03
CA GLN A 194 -16.09 -11.03 -3.01
C GLN A 194 -16.56 -10.37 -4.31
N ALA A 195 -17.16 -9.18 -4.21
CA ALA A 195 -17.54 -8.35 -5.35
C ALA A 195 -16.35 -7.62 -6.01
N GLY A 196 -15.13 -7.78 -5.49
CA GLY A 196 -13.90 -7.19 -6.03
C GLY A 196 -13.54 -5.82 -5.48
N HIS A 197 -14.33 -5.28 -4.54
CA HIS A 197 -14.09 -3.96 -3.99
C HIS A 197 -12.92 -3.92 -3.01
N LEU A 198 -12.13 -2.85 -3.09
CA LEU A 198 -11.12 -2.55 -2.09
C LEU A 198 -11.79 -2.16 -0.76
N VAL A 199 -11.48 -2.87 0.32
CA VAL A 199 -11.90 -2.54 1.68
C VAL A 199 -10.89 -1.60 2.33
N VAL A 200 -11.34 -0.43 2.77
CA VAL A 200 -10.50 0.57 3.45
C VAL A 200 -10.92 0.71 4.91
N SER A 201 -9.97 0.65 5.85
CA SER A 201 -10.26 0.92 7.26
C SER A 201 -9.02 1.40 8.01
N GLY A 202 -9.17 1.62 9.32
CA GLY A 202 -8.15 2.24 10.15
C GLY A 202 -7.27 1.30 10.98
N GLY A 203 -7.41 -0.03 10.83
CA GLY A 203 -6.63 -1.00 11.60
C GLY A 203 -6.86 -1.01 13.13
N ALA A 204 -7.82 -0.24 13.66
CA ALA A 204 -8.10 -0.21 15.09
C ALA A 204 -8.68 -1.55 15.60
N MET A 205 -8.82 -1.70 16.92
CA MET A 205 -9.61 -2.80 17.49
C MET A 205 -11.08 -2.72 17.03
N GLY A 206 -11.80 -3.84 17.18
CA GLY A 206 -13.23 -3.89 16.94
C GLY A 206 -13.57 -3.92 15.46
N ALA A 207 -14.41 -2.98 15.00
CA ALA A 207 -14.94 -2.97 13.64
C ALA A 207 -13.83 -2.92 12.58
N ASP A 208 -12.85 -2.02 12.69
CA ASP A 208 -11.76 -1.93 11.70
C ASP A 208 -11.03 -3.26 11.52
N ALA A 209 -10.71 -3.96 12.61
CA ALA A 209 -10.08 -5.28 12.56
C ALA A 209 -10.99 -6.35 11.95
N ALA A 210 -12.30 -6.32 12.24
CA ALA A 210 -13.27 -7.24 11.65
C ALA A 210 -13.42 -7.02 10.13
N ALA A 211 -13.42 -5.78 9.67
CA ALA A 211 -13.46 -5.44 8.25
C ALA A 211 -12.24 -6.01 7.50
N HIS A 212 -11.04 -5.78 8.01
CA HIS A 212 -9.82 -6.32 7.40
C HIS A 212 -9.77 -7.84 7.41
N ARG A 213 -10.22 -8.49 8.49
CA ARG A 213 -10.32 -9.97 8.56
C ARG A 213 -11.28 -10.51 7.50
N GLY A 214 -12.47 -9.94 7.38
CA GLY A 214 -13.44 -10.36 6.37
C GLY A 214 -12.91 -10.22 4.94
N ALA A 215 -12.22 -9.11 4.64
CA ALA A 215 -11.58 -8.93 3.35
C ALA A 215 -10.48 -9.99 3.10
N LEU A 216 -9.62 -10.26 4.09
CA LEU A 216 -8.60 -11.31 3.99
C LEU A 216 -9.18 -12.72 3.84
N ASP A 217 -10.30 -13.01 4.50
CA ASP A 217 -10.99 -14.28 4.38
C ASP A 217 -11.48 -14.50 2.94
N ALA A 218 -12.07 -13.47 2.32
CA ALA A 218 -12.41 -13.49 0.90
C ALA A 218 -11.17 -13.65 0.01
N MET A 219 -10.08 -12.92 0.27
CA MET A 219 -8.84 -13.05 -0.49
C MET A 219 -8.25 -14.46 -0.42
N ARG A 220 -8.34 -15.13 0.73
CA ARG A 220 -7.91 -16.53 0.89
C ARG A 220 -8.85 -17.51 0.15
N ALA A 221 -10.15 -17.25 0.17
CA ALA A 221 -11.14 -18.12 -0.45
C ALA A 221 -11.14 -18.04 -1.99
N TYR A 222 -11.00 -16.83 -2.57
CA TYR A 222 -11.15 -16.60 -4.01
C TYR A 222 -9.82 -16.29 -4.73
N GLY A 223 -8.76 -15.97 -3.97
CA GLY A 223 -7.46 -15.56 -4.49
C GLY A 223 -7.38 -14.08 -4.85
N ILE A 224 -6.15 -13.56 -4.86
CA ILE A 224 -5.86 -12.12 -5.05
C ILE A 224 -6.27 -11.55 -6.41
N GLY A 225 -6.45 -12.42 -7.42
CA GLY A 225 -6.89 -12.03 -8.77
C GLY A 225 -8.40 -11.97 -8.94
N ARG A 226 -9.19 -12.29 -7.91
CA ARG A 226 -10.66 -12.33 -7.97
C ARG A 226 -11.32 -11.61 -6.80
N ALA A 227 -10.72 -11.66 -5.61
CA ALA A 227 -11.21 -10.90 -4.47
C ALA A 227 -10.57 -9.51 -4.40
N GLY A 228 -11.39 -8.53 -4.05
CA GLY A 228 -10.97 -7.20 -3.67
C GLY A 228 -9.98 -7.23 -2.52
N ARG A 229 -9.10 -6.24 -2.50
CA ARG A 229 -7.99 -6.16 -1.54
C ARG A 229 -8.40 -5.41 -0.28
N THR A 230 -7.45 -5.20 0.63
CA THR A 230 -7.68 -4.37 1.82
C THR A 230 -6.54 -3.40 2.09
N VAL A 231 -6.86 -2.18 2.54
CA VAL A 231 -5.92 -1.13 2.90
C VAL A 231 -6.21 -0.61 4.31
N ALA A 232 -5.18 -0.65 5.17
CA ALA A 232 -5.24 -0.12 6.53
C ALA A 232 -4.51 1.23 6.63
N VAL A 233 -5.20 2.29 7.05
CA VAL A 233 -4.62 3.64 7.16
C VAL A 233 -4.23 3.94 8.62
N PHE A 234 -3.00 4.35 8.90
CA PHE A 234 -2.48 4.54 10.27
C PHE A 234 -2.36 6.01 10.70
N ALA A 235 -2.50 6.24 12.01
CA ALA A 235 -2.46 7.57 12.63
C ALA A 235 -1.04 8.01 13.06
N GLY A 236 -0.06 7.13 12.94
CA GLY A 236 1.36 7.40 13.13
C GLY A 236 2.15 6.93 11.91
N GLY A 237 3.47 7.06 11.95
CA GLY A 237 4.33 6.39 10.98
C GLY A 237 4.22 4.87 11.10
N LEU A 238 4.53 4.15 10.03
CA LEU A 238 4.32 2.70 9.98
C LEU A 238 5.22 1.92 10.95
N ASN A 239 6.29 2.51 11.50
CA ASN A 239 7.08 1.88 12.57
C ASN A 239 6.30 1.79 13.90
N HIS A 240 5.20 2.53 14.01
CA HIS A 240 4.27 2.51 15.14
C HIS A 240 2.88 2.04 14.70
N ALA A 241 2.79 1.21 13.65
CA ALA A 241 1.55 0.56 13.25
C ALA A 241 0.95 -0.18 14.46
N GLY A 242 -0.29 0.16 14.80
CA GLY A 242 -0.91 -0.30 16.02
C GLY A 242 -2.43 -0.29 15.94
N PRO A 243 -3.12 -0.96 16.89
CA PRO A 243 -2.57 -1.50 18.14
C PRO A 243 -1.82 -2.84 17.98
N GLN A 244 -0.90 -3.14 18.91
CA GLN A 244 -0.06 -4.34 18.88
C GLN A 244 -0.85 -5.65 18.83
N CYS A 245 -2.04 -5.71 19.44
CA CYS A 245 -2.91 -6.89 19.40
C CYS A 245 -3.41 -7.26 17.99
N ASN A 246 -3.24 -6.36 17.01
CA ASN A 246 -3.56 -6.60 15.61
C ASN A 246 -2.29 -6.81 14.75
N SER A 247 -1.10 -7.03 15.33
CA SER A 247 0.14 -7.18 14.55
C SER A 247 0.06 -8.28 13.48
N GLU A 248 -0.43 -9.47 13.85
CA GLU A 248 -0.62 -10.59 12.91
C GLU A 248 -1.61 -10.25 11.79
N LEU A 249 -2.61 -9.43 12.09
CA LEU A 249 -3.55 -8.95 11.08
C LEU A 249 -2.86 -8.00 10.10
N PHE A 250 -2.00 -7.11 10.58
CA PHE A 250 -1.27 -6.17 9.73
C PHE A 250 -0.25 -6.89 8.83
N ASP A 251 0.47 -7.86 9.39
CA ASP A 251 1.36 -8.73 8.61
C ASP A 251 0.54 -9.48 7.55
N GLY A 252 -0.61 -10.04 7.93
CA GLY A 252 -1.55 -10.67 7.00
C GLY A 252 -2.01 -9.75 5.87
N ILE A 253 -2.30 -8.47 6.14
CA ILE A 253 -2.66 -7.49 5.10
C ILE A 253 -1.49 -7.31 4.12
N ALA A 254 -0.28 -7.05 4.63
CA ALA A 254 0.88 -6.75 3.80
C ALA A 254 1.35 -7.97 2.97
N GLU A 255 1.32 -9.17 3.55
CA GLU A 255 1.79 -10.40 2.91
C GLU A 255 0.82 -10.97 1.88
N ASN A 256 -0.48 -10.68 2.00
CA ASN A 256 -1.51 -11.19 1.09
C ASN A 256 -1.91 -10.18 0.02
N GLY A 257 -1.09 -9.15 -0.21
CA GLY A 257 -1.23 -8.17 -1.29
C GLY A 257 -2.28 -7.08 -1.06
N GLY A 258 -2.63 -6.83 0.20
CA GLY A 258 -3.14 -5.55 0.66
C GLY A 258 -2.01 -4.58 1.02
N ALA A 259 -2.35 -3.44 1.62
CA ALA A 259 -1.35 -2.46 2.05
C ALA A 259 -1.66 -1.82 3.41
N LEU A 260 -0.59 -1.50 4.14
CA LEU A 260 -0.59 -0.61 5.30
C LEU A 260 -0.11 0.75 4.84
N VAL A 261 -0.80 1.84 5.15
CA VAL A 261 -0.46 3.18 4.65
C VAL A 261 -0.50 4.25 5.73
N SER A 262 0.35 5.26 5.59
CA SER A 262 0.37 6.44 6.46
C SER A 262 0.75 7.70 5.69
N GLU A 263 0.19 8.84 6.09
CA GLU A 263 0.63 10.16 5.63
C GLU A 263 1.84 10.71 6.40
N LEU A 264 2.33 9.98 7.42
CA LEU A 264 3.34 10.44 8.35
C LEU A 264 4.63 9.65 8.18
N CYS A 265 5.76 10.33 8.36
CA CYS A 265 7.08 9.72 8.28
C CYS A 265 7.21 8.52 9.23
N PRO A 266 8.02 7.50 8.89
CA PRO A 266 7.97 6.18 9.53
C PRO A 266 8.09 6.18 11.06
N GLY A 267 8.92 7.06 11.63
CA GLY A 267 9.13 7.20 13.08
C GLY A 267 8.12 8.09 13.82
N THR A 268 7.05 8.56 13.18
CA THR A 268 6.10 9.48 13.81
C THR A 268 5.21 8.76 14.82
N ILE A 269 5.25 9.18 16.08
CA ILE A 269 4.45 8.59 17.17
C ILE A 269 2.95 8.92 16.99
N PRO A 270 2.04 7.94 17.17
CA PRO A 270 0.60 8.18 17.12
C PRO A 270 0.14 9.02 18.33
N GLU A 271 -0.63 10.07 18.06
CA GLU A 271 -1.22 10.96 19.07
C GLU A 271 -2.74 11.03 18.87
N ALA A 272 -3.50 11.34 19.93
CA ALA A 272 -4.97 11.39 19.89
C ALA A 272 -5.51 12.24 18.71
N ARG A 273 -4.94 13.41 18.46
CA ARG A 273 -5.33 14.29 17.34
C ARG A 273 -5.10 13.65 15.96
N ARG A 274 -4.08 12.80 15.82
CA ARG A 274 -3.71 12.19 14.54
C ARG A 274 -4.69 11.10 14.12
N PHE A 275 -5.35 10.44 15.08
CA PHE A 275 -6.43 9.51 14.76
C PHE A 275 -7.60 10.22 14.05
N LEU A 276 -7.92 11.46 14.44
CA LEU A 276 -8.95 12.27 13.79
C LEU A 276 -8.49 12.80 12.42
N SER A 277 -7.23 13.22 12.29
CA SER A 277 -6.66 13.60 10.98
C SER A 277 -6.71 12.43 10.00
N ARG A 278 -6.22 11.26 10.43
CA ARG A 278 -6.17 10.04 9.61
C ARG A 278 -7.52 9.66 9.04
N ASN A 279 -8.61 9.82 9.79
CA ASN A 279 -9.94 9.44 9.34
C ASN A 279 -10.39 10.16 8.07
N ARG A 280 -9.87 11.36 7.78
CA ARG A 280 -10.15 12.05 6.51
C ARG A 280 -9.59 11.29 5.30
N ILE A 281 -8.47 10.59 5.48
CA ILE A 281 -7.85 9.77 4.43
C ILE A 281 -8.71 8.53 4.17
N ILE A 282 -9.21 7.87 5.21
CA ILE A 282 -10.15 6.74 5.07
C ILE A 282 -11.38 7.20 4.27
N ALA A 283 -11.99 8.32 4.66
CA ALA A 283 -13.15 8.87 3.96
C ALA A 283 -12.83 9.29 2.52
N ALA A 284 -11.68 9.90 2.27
CA ALA A 284 -11.28 10.34 0.93
C ALA A 284 -10.97 9.19 -0.02
N LEU A 285 -10.34 8.10 0.47
CA LEU A 285 -10.11 6.89 -0.31
C LEU A 285 -11.41 6.17 -0.69
N SER A 286 -12.45 6.31 0.12
CA SER A 286 -13.71 5.59 -0.06
C SER A 286 -14.67 6.35 -0.97
N SER A 287 -15.40 5.66 -1.84
CA SER A 287 -16.62 6.18 -2.47
C SER A 287 -17.84 6.00 -1.56
N THR A 288 -17.89 4.85 -0.89
CA THR A 288 -18.97 4.44 -0.01
C THR A 288 -18.41 4.15 1.38
N LEU A 289 -19.09 4.62 2.42
CA LEU A 289 -18.74 4.37 3.82
C LEU A 289 -19.84 3.59 4.52
N VAL A 290 -19.49 2.45 5.11
CA VAL A 290 -20.40 1.64 5.91
C VAL A 290 -20.01 1.71 7.39
N VAL A 291 -20.95 2.12 8.23
CA VAL A 291 -20.78 2.16 9.69
C VAL A 291 -21.62 1.09 10.36
N THR A 292 -20.96 0.06 10.88
CA THR A 292 -21.65 -1.13 11.39
C THR A 292 -22.10 -1.00 12.83
N GLN A 293 -21.33 -0.29 13.66
CA GLN A 293 -21.73 0.01 15.04
C GLN A 293 -20.94 1.19 15.57
N ALA A 294 -21.63 2.22 16.08
CA ALA A 294 -21.00 3.38 16.68
C ALA A 294 -21.87 3.99 17.78
N ARG A 295 -21.23 4.47 18.86
CA ARG A 295 -21.85 5.34 19.86
C ARG A 295 -21.85 6.81 19.40
N LEU A 296 -22.68 7.66 20.01
CA LEU A 296 -22.78 9.11 19.68
C LEU A 296 -21.46 9.90 19.72
N ARG A 297 -20.46 9.47 20.50
CA ARG A 297 -19.12 10.08 20.57
C ARG A 297 -18.02 9.13 20.08
N SER A 298 -18.33 8.36 19.04
CA SER A 298 -17.37 7.43 18.42
C SER A 298 -16.46 8.17 17.44
N GLY A 299 -15.20 7.74 17.35
CA GLY A 299 -14.28 8.20 16.31
C GLY A 299 -14.75 7.85 14.90
N ALA A 300 -15.56 6.79 14.73
CA ALA A 300 -16.16 6.44 13.44
C ALA A 300 -17.07 7.54 12.88
N LEU A 301 -17.76 8.30 13.76
CA LEU A 301 -18.61 9.42 13.32
C LEU A 301 -17.78 10.57 12.75
N ASN A 302 -16.52 10.70 13.15
CA ASN A 302 -15.62 11.67 12.52
C ASN A 302 -15.30 11.27 11.06
N THR A 303 -15.12 9.98 10.75
CA THR A 303 -15.00 9.51 9.37
C THR A 303 -16.26 9.79 8.56
N VAL A 304 -17.44 9.58 9.15
CA VAL A 304 -18.75 9.91 8.52
C VAL A 304 -18.90 11.40 8.24
N ASN A 305 -18.43 12.27 9.14
CA ASN A 305 -18.47 13.71 8.91
C ASN A 305 -17.62 14.07 7.69
N TRP A 306 -16.40 13.53 7.59
CA TRP A 306 -15.56 13.72 6.40
C TRP A 306 -16.21 13.16 5.14
N GLY A 307 -16.83 11.98 5.23
CA GLY A 307 -17.57 11.37 4.12
C GLY A 307 -18.69 12.27 3.60
N ASN A 308 -19.50 12.84 4.50
CA ASN A 308 -20.61 13.72 4.14
C ASN A 308 -20.10 14.98 3.42
N GLU A 309 -19.03 15.59 3.92
CA GLU A 309 -18.45 16.77 3.28
C GLU A 309 -17.82 16.48 1.92
N LEU A 310 -17.25 15.29 1.75
CA LEU A 310 -16.74 14.78 0.48
C LEU A 310 -17.82 14.18 -0.41
N GLN A 311 -19.10 14.29 -0.02
CA GLN A 311 -20.26 13.76 -0.74
C GLN A 311 -20.11 12.26 -1.07
N ARG A 312 -19.69 11.47 -0.07
CA ARG A 312 -19.64 10.02 -0.14
C ARG A 312 -20.99 9.42 0.19
N ASP A 313 -21.29 8.26 -0.38
CA ASP A 313 -22.47 7.49 0.01
C ASP A 313 -22.22 6.88 1.39
N ILE A 314 -23.11 7.15 2.34
CA ILE A 314 -22.94 6.72 3.72
C ILE A 314 -24.07 5.78 4.09
N HIS A 315 -23.70 4.63 4.61
CA HIS A 315 -24.61 3.60 5.06
C HIS A 315 -24.36 3.28 6.53
N ALA A 316 -25.43 3.04 7.27
CA ALA A 316 -25.36 2.69 8.68
C ALA A 316 -26.21 1.46 8.96
N VAL A 317 -25.62 0.52 9.70
CA VAL A 317 -26.34 -0.66 10.18
C VAL A 317 -27.21 -0.25 11.37
N PRO A 318 -28.52 -0.53 11.35
CA PRO A 318 -29.39 -0.26 12.48
C PRO A 318 -29.05 -1.20 13.63
N GLY A 319 -29.24 -0.75 14.87
CA GLY A 319 -29.03 -1.59 16.05
C GLY A 319 -30.08 -1.39 17.12
N ASN A 320 -30.13 -2.33 18.07
CA ASN A 320 -31.02 -2.25 19.24
C ASN A 320 -30.86 -0.88 19.94
N ILE A 321 -31.98 -0.17 20.14
CA ILE A 321 -32.05 1.17 20.75
C ILE A 321 -31.66 1.16 22.24
N ASP A 322 -31.81 0.03 22.93
CA ASP A 322 -31.44 -0.12 24.34
C ASP A 322 -29.92 -0.28 24.53
N MET A 323 -29.18 -0.53 23.45
CA MET A 323 -27.73 -0.71 23.47
C MET A 323 -27.03 0.61 23.14
N PRO A 324 -26.35 1.27 24.09
CA PRO A 324 -25.71 2.58 23.85
C PRO A 324 -24.66 2.55 22.75
N GLY A 325 -24.08 1.38 22.47
CA GLY A 325 -23.12 1.16 21.39
C GLY A 325 -23.70 1.37 19.98
N ASN A 326 -25.03 1.39 19.81
CA ASN A 326 -25.71 1.57 18.52
C ASN A 326 -26.24 2.99 18.31
N SER A 327 -26.25 3.80 19.37
CA SER A 327 -26.84 5.14 19.38
C SER A 327 -26.35 6.07 18.27
N GLY A 328 -25.09 5.95 17.87
CA GLY A 328 -24.50 6.73 16.77
C GLY A 328 -25.04 6.31 15.40
N CYS A 329 -25.08 5.01 15.09
CA CYS A 329 -25.63 4.52 13.83
C CYS A 329 -27.12 4.88 13.69
N ASN A 330 -27.91 4.61 14.73
CA ASN A 330 -29.34 4.95 14.73
C ASN A 330 -29.56 6.45 14.57
N ARG A 331 -28.71 7.29 15.19
CA ARG A 331 -28.79 8.74 15.04
C ARG A 331 -28.44 9.21 13.62
N LEU A 332 -27.42 8.62 12.99
CA LEU A 332 -27.07 8.94 11.59
C LEU A 332 -28.24 8.65 10.64
N ILE A 333 -28.92 7.52 10.83
CA ILE A 333 -30.10 7.13 10.04
C ILE A 333 -31.25 8.14 10.29
N GLN A 334 -31.53 8.43 11.56
CA GLN A 334 -32.58 9.39 11.94
C GLN A 334 -32.36 10.78 11.33
N GLU A 335 -31.11 11.25 11.34
CA GLU A 335 -30.73 12.57 10.81
C GLU A 335 -30.59 12.58 9.27
N GLN A 336 -30.89 11.48 8.59
CA GLN A 336 -30.73 11.32 7.13
C GLN A 336 -29.29 11.59 6.65
N ARG A 337 -28.32 11.29 7.51
CA ARG A 337 -26.88 11.41 7.24
C ARG A 337 -26.24 10.10 6.83
N ALA A 338 -27.02 9.02 6.85
CA ALA A 338 -26.68 7.71 6.33
C ALA A 338 -27.96 6.97 5.92
N THR A 339 -27.88 6.24 4.81
CA THR A 339 -28.90 5.30 4.37
C THR A 339 -28.86 4.05 5.26
N ILE A 340 -30.03 3.51 5.61
CA ILE A 340 -30.12 2.31 6.43
C ILE A 340 -29.66 1.07 5.63
N VAL A 341 -28.89 0.20 6.26
CA VAL A 341 -28.61 -1.15 5.75
C VAL A 341 -29.67 -2.11 6.27
N CYS A 342 -30.41 -2.76 5.38
CA CYS A 342 -31.49 -3.68 5.74
C CYS A 342 -31.02 -5.12 5.85
N SER A 343 -30.10 -5.54 4.98
CA SER A 343 -29.48 -6.87 5.03
C SER A 343 -28.09 -6.85 4.38
N VAL A 344 -27.29 -7.90 4.62
CA VAL A 344 -26.01 -8.09 3.92
C VAL A 344 -26.25 -8.46 2.45
N ALA A 345 -27.38 -9.11 2.14
CA ALA A 345 -27.73 -9.51 0.78
C ALA A 345 -28.03 -8.29 -0.12
N ASP A 346 -28.53 -7.19 0.45
CA ASP A 346 -28.83 -5.95 -0.28
C ASP A 346 -27.60 -5.06 -0.50
N MET A 347 -26.41 -5.51 -0.07
CA MET A 347 -25.21 -4.69 -0.18
C MET A 347 -24.76 -4.48 -1.64
N ASP A 348 -25.25 -5.30 -2.58
CA ASP A 348 -25.01 -5.09 -4.01
C ASP A 348 -25.65 -3.78 -4.52
N ASP A 349 -26.66 -3.24 -3.82
CA ASP A 349 -27.26 -1.93 -4.12
C ASP A 349 -26.50 -0.76 -3.45
N VAL A 350 -25.53 -1.05 -2.59
CA VAL A 350 -24.78 -0.06 -1.77
C VAL A 350 -23.50 0.41 -2.47
N TRP A 351 -22.90 -0.43 -3.30
CA TRP A 351 -21.68 -0.13 -4.06
C TRP A 351 -21.90 -0.37 -5.55
N HIS A 352 -20.92 0.01 -6.37
CA HIS A 352 -21.00 -0.21 -7.81
C HIS A 352 -20.96 -1.70 -8.16
N ALA A 353 -21.28 -2.02 -9.41
CA ALA A 353 -21.35 -3.40 -9.88
C ALA A 353 -20.04 -4.17 -9.62
N PRO A 354 -20.14 -5.48 -9.29
CA PRO A 354 -18.98 -6.34 -9.07
C PRO A 354 -18.00 -6.31 -10.25
N HIS A 355 -16.70 -6.33 -9.95
CA HIS A 355 -15.65 -6.28 -10.95
C HIS A 355 -14.44 -7.11 -10.50
N PRO A 356 -13.60 -7.62 -11.42
CA PRO A 356 -12.30 -8.14 -11.02
C PRO A 356 -11.44 -7.01 -10.42
N PRO A 357 -10.59 -7.29 -9.42
CA PRO A 357 -9.60 -6.31 -8.96
C PRO A 357 -8.71 -5.87 -10.12
N GLU A 358 -8.51 -4.57 -10.28
CA GLU A 358 -7.67 -4.04 -11.35
C GLU A 358 -6.22 -4.48 -11.15
N SER A 359 -5.62 -5.03 -12.20
CA SER A 359 -4.21 -5.39 -12.22
C SER A 359 -3.34 -4.20 -12.61
N PHE A 360 -2.03 -4.28 -12.35
CA PHE A 360 -1.08 -3.23 -12.77
C PHE A 360 -1.18 -2.90 -14.26
N HIS A 361 -1.36 -3.94 -15.09
CA HIS A 361 -1.45 -3.77 -16.53
C HIS A 361 -2.68 -2.93 -16.90
N ASP A 362 -3.82 -3.17 -16.24
CA ASP A 362 -5.07 -2.44 -16.51
C ASP A 362 -4.93 -0.95 -16.17
N VAL A 363 -4.31 -0.62 -15.02
CA VAL A 363 -4.09 0.77 -14.60
C VAL A 363 -3.08 1.49 -15.51
N ALA A 364 -2.02 0.80 -15.94
CA ALA A 364 -1.00 1.38 -16.81
C ALA A 364 -1.48 1.56 -18.26
N THR A 365 -2.35 0.68 -18.78
CA THR A 365 -2.96 0.84 -20.11
C THR A 365 -4.05 1.88 -20.11
N GLN A 366 -4.95 1.90 -19.10
CA GLN A 366 -6.01 2.90 -19.02
C GLN A 366 -5.46 4.34 -18.91
N ARG A 367 -4.32 4.55 -18.25
CA ARG A 367 -3.68 5.87 -18.18
C ARG A 367 -2.85 6.24 -19.42
N LYS A 368 -2.51 5.28 -20.30
CA LYS A 368 -1.89 5.54 -21.60
C LYS A 368 -2.92 5.79 -22.70
N ASP A 369 -4.09 5.16 -22.59
CA ASP A 369 -5.19 5.27 -23.56
C ASP A 369 -6.18 6.40 -23.19
N GLY A 370 -6.07 6.97 -21.98
CA GLY A 370 -6.79 8.17 -21.56
C GLY A 370 -6.20 9.43 -22.21
N SER A 371 -6.80 9.86 -23.31
CA SER A 371 -6.76 11.26 -23.77
C SER A 371 -7.11 12.20 -22.61
N ASP A 372 -6.41 13.33 -22.51
CA ASP A 372 -6.69 14.47 -21.63
C ASP A 372 -8.10 14.44 -21.00
N CYS A 373 -8.17 14.22 -19.68
CA CYS A 373 -9.32 14.68 -18.92
C CYS A 373 -9.22 16.21 -18.83
N ASP A 374 -9.68 16.83 -19.91
CA ASP A 374 -9.80 18.25 -20.11
C ASP A 374 -10.69 18.86 -19.02
N VAL A 375 -10.17 19.90 -18.38
CA VAL A 375 -10.92 20.82 -17.54
C VAL A 375 -11.83 21.58 -18.49
N GLY A 376 -13.11 21.23 -18.48
CA GLY A 376 -14.03 21.50 -19.58
C GLY A 376 -14.03 22.92 -20.17
N THR A 377 -14.09 22.97 -21.51
CA THR A 377 -14.84 23.98 -22.26
C THR A 377 -15.46 23.37 -23.54
N PRO A 378 -16.59 23.90 -24.08
CA PRO A 378 -17.46 23.14 -25.00
C PRO A 378 -17.34 23.50 -26.51
N ARG A 379 -17.64 22.49 -27.37
CA ARG A 379 -17.91 22.48 -28.84
C ARG A 379 -16.64 22.53 -29.73
N ASP A 380 -16.46 21.79 -30.83
CA ASP A 380 -17.39 21.35 -31.90
C ASP A 380 -16.79 20.21 -32.77
N ALA A 381 -17.69 19.46 -33.43
CA ALA A 381 -17.60 18.76 -34.74
C ALA A 381 -16.41 17.82 -35.14
N GLY A 382 -16.69 16.50 -35.10
CA GLY A 382 -16.64 15.55 -36.24
C GLY A 382 -15.33 15.25 -36.99
N ILE A 383 -14.96 13.96 -37.06
CA ILE A 383 -14.71 13.17 -38.30
C ILE A 383 -14.33 11.71 -37.92
N LEU A 384 -15.01 10.76 -38.57
CA LEU A 384 -14.78 9.32 -38.54
C LEU A 384 -13.40 8.92 -39.08
N ARG A 385 -12.77 7.88 -38.51
CA ARG A 385 -11.95 6.94 -39.29
C ARG A 385 -11.78 5.55 -38.65
N ASP A 386 -12.45 4.63 -39.32
CA ASP A 386 -12.17 3.22 -39.66
C ASP A 386 -11.20 2.32 -38.89
N SER A 387 -11.75 1.14 -38.66
CA SER A 387 -11.25 -0.12 -38.12
C SER A 387 -10.35 -0.88 -39.11
N SER A 388 -9.34 -1.61 -38.61
CA SER A 388 -8.93 -2.95 -39.10
C SER A 388 -7.72 -3.54 -38.33
N PRO A 389 -7.50 -4.88 -38.39
CA PRO A 389 -7.20 -5.68 -37.21
C PRO A 389 -5.81 -6.34 -37.20
N SER A 390 -5.31 -6.65 -36.01
CA SER A 390 -4.18 -7.55 -35.77
C SER A 390 -4.30 -8.07 -34.34
N GLY A 391 -4.28 -9.35 -34.03
CA GLY A 391 -3.49 -10.45 -34.58
C GLY A 391 -2.99 -11.20 -33.34
N GLY A 392 -3.54 -12.38 -33.09
CA GLY A 392 -3.35 -13.11 -31.83
C GLY A 392 -1.89 -13.50 -31.56
N ASN A 393 -1.56 -13.63 -30.27
CA ASN A 393 -0.39 -14.39 -29.86
C ASN A 393 -0.72 -15.21 -28.60
N ARG A 394 -0.62 -16.53 -28.73
CA ARG A 394 -0.87 -17.53 -27.68
C ARG A 394 0.32 -17.54 -26.70
N SER A 395 0.05 -17.42 -25.40
CA SER A 395 1.00 -17.79 -24.33
C SER A 395 0.66 -19.22 -23.86
N SER A 396 1.63 -20.13 -23.92
CA SER A 396 1.47 -21.56 -23.59
C SER A 396 1.53 -21.79 -22.07
N ALA A 397 0.58 -22.54 -21.51
CA ALA A 397 0.53 -22.90 -20.09
C ALA A 397 1.72 -23.77 -19.65
N MET A 398 2.20 -23.57 -18.41
CA MET A 398 3.34 -24.27 -17.81
C MET A 398 3.10 -25.76 -17.57
N THR A 399 4.14 -26.58 -17.76
CA THR A 399 4.10 -28.03 -17.48
C THR A 399 4.10 -28.31 -15.97
N GLU A 400 3.68 -29.51 -15.58
CA GLU A 400 3.60 -29.94 -14.19
C GLU A 400 4.99 -30.01 -13.52
N SER A 401 5.99 -30.48 -14.25
CA SER A 401 7.39 -30.51 -13.79
C SER A 401 7.94 -29.11 -13.52
N GLN A 402 7.59 -28.11 -14.34
CA GLN A 402 8.00 -26.72 -14.14
C GLN A 402 7.35 -26.10 -12.89
N ARG A 403 6.07 -26.40 -12.64
CA ARG A 403 5.36 -25.99 -11.41
C ARG A 403 5.98 -26.60 -10.16
N ALA A 404 6.32 -27.89 -10.20
CA ALA A 404 6.96 -28.57 -9.08
C ALA A 404 8.33 -27.95 -8.72
N ILE A 405 9.13 -27.58 -9.72
CA ILE A 405 10.43 -26.91 -9.53
C ILE A 405 10.25 -25.52 -8.89
N ILE A 406 9.28 -24.72 -9.35
CA ILE A 406 8.99 -23.40 -8.75
C ILE A 406 8.59 -23.54 -7.28
N ASP A 407 7.73 -24.51 -6.96
CA ASP A 407 7.29 -24.72 -5.59
C ASP A 407 8.44 -25.18 -4.68
N ALA A 408 9.37 -25.99 -5.19
CA ALA A 408 10.57 -26.40 -4.48
C ALA A 408 11.50 -25.20 -4.21
N ILE A 409 11.70 -24.31 -5.20
CA ILE A 409 12.46 -23.06 -5.02
C ILE A 409 11.83 -22.17 -3.95
N ARG A 410 10.50 -21.99 -3.99
CA ARG A 410 9.75 -21.21 -2.98
C ARG A 410 9.86 -21.84 -1.59
N TRP A 411 9.86 -23.17 -1.51
CA TRP A 411 10.06 -23.88 -0.26
C TRP A 411 11.46 -23.65 0.33
N CYS A 412 12.53 -23.73 -0.48
CA CYS A 412 13.89 -23.43 -0.03
C CYS A 412 13.98 -22.01 0.54
N ARG A 413 13.38 -21.02 -0.16
CA ARG A 413 13.32 -19.63 0.30
C ARG A 413 12.60 -19.47 1.65
N ARG A 414 11.44 -20.13 1.84
CA ARG A 414 10.70 -20.10 3.12
C ARG A 414 11.51 -20.62 4.30
N ARG A 415 12.39 -21.60 4.07
CA ARG A 415 13.26 -22.18 5.11
C ARG A 415 14.64 -21.53 5.19
N ARG A 416 14.87 -20.42 4.46
CA ARG A 416 16.16 -19.73 4.36
C ARG A 416 17.30 -20.63 3.86
N ILE A 417 16.97 -21.64 3.07
CA ILE A 417 17.95 -22.52 2.39
C ILE A 417 18.23 -21.89 1.02
N ALA A 418 19.50 -21.80 0.61
CA ALA A 418 19.86 -21.29 -0.71
C ALA A 418 19.28 -22.20 -1.81
N PRO A 419 18.49 -21.67 -2.77
CA PRO A 419 17.91 -22.48 -3.85
C PRO A 419 18.96 -22.75 -4.93
N THR A 420 19.75 -23.80 -4.73
CA THR A 420 20.68 -24.35 -5.72
C THR A 420 20.00 -25.54 -6.41
N ALA A 421 20.50 -25.96 -7.57
CA ALA A 421 19.93 -27.13 -8.27
C ALA A 421 19.93 -28.38 -7.37
N GLN A 422 20.91 -28.50 -6.47
CA GLN A 422 21.03 -29.58 -5.50
C GLN A 422 19.96 -29.50 -4.39
N SER A 423 19.74 -28.33 -3.78
CA SER A 423 18.72 -28.19 -2.73
C SER A 423 17.29 -28.28 -3.27
N VAL A 424 17.07 -27.86 -4.51
CA VAL A 424 15.80 -28.01 -5.24
C VAL A 424 15.54 -29.47 -5.60
N ALA A 425 16.55 -30.19 -6.12
CA ALA A 425 16.46 -31.62 -6.41
C ALA A 425 16.19 -32.46 -5.16
N GLU A 426 16.84 -32.13 -4.04
CA GLU A 426 16.63 -32.79 -2.75
C GLU A 426 15.19 -32.62 -2.23
N GLN A 427 14.59 -31.44 -2.41
CA GLN A 427 13.20 -31.19 -2.05
C GLN A 427 12.18 -31.87 -2.99
N LEU A 428 12.53 -32.05 -4.27
CA LEU A 428 11.69 -32.81 -5.20
C LEU A 428 11.73 -34.31 -4.89
N ARG A 429 12.86 -34.81 -4.40
CA ARG A 429 13.00 -36.19 -3.91
C ARG A 429 12.16 -36.49 -2.67
N THR A 430 12.19 -35.61 -1.67
CA THR A 430 11.38 -35.77 -0.45
C THR A 430 9.88 -35.72 -0.74
N ARG A 431 9.45 -34.99 -1.77
CA ARG A 431 8.06 -35.00 -2.29
C ARG A 431 7.71 -36.26 -3.08
N SER A 432 8.67 -36.90 -3.73
CA SER A 432 8.47 -38.09 -4.58
C SER A 432 8.48 -39.42 -3.80
N GLY A 433 8.80 -39.39 -2.50
CA GLY A 433 8.55 -40.53 -1.60
C GLY A 433 9.72 -41.52 -1.40
N GLU A 434 10.97 -41.14 -1.67
CA GLU A 434 12.14 -41.96 -1.26
C GLU A 434 12.55 -41.58 0.18
N LYS A 435 12.06 -42.32 1.19
CA LYS A 435 12.45 -42.15 2.61
C LYS A 435 13.87 -42.68 2.87
N GLY A 436 14.75 -41.84 3.42
CA GLY A 436 15.99 -42.24 4.09
C GLY A 436 15.97 -41.85 5.57
N LEU A 437 15.72 -42.86 6.42
CA LEU A 437 15.94 -42.99 7.87
C LEU A 437 15.78 -41.79 8.84
N GLU A 438 14.80 -41.93 9.73
CA GLU A 438 14.61 -41.19 10.98
C GLU A 438 15.73 -41.49 11.99
N THR A 439 16.20 -40.48 12.73
CA THR A 439 16.84 -40.69 14.05
C THR A 439 15.99 -40.00 15.11
N GLY A 440 15.28 -40.82 15.90
CA GLY A 440 14.53 -40.39 17.07
C GLY A 440 15.44 -40.00 18.23
N ALA A 441 15.04 -38.98 18.98
CA ALA A 441 15.63 -38.61 20.25
C ALA A 441 14.72 -39.11 21.39
N THR A 442 15.19 -40.08 22.16
CA THR A 442 14.68 -40.42 23.50
C THR A 442 15.82 -40.30 24.51
N GLU A 443 15.47 -39.77 25.68
CA GLU A 443 16.33 -39.48 26.83
C GLU A 443 17.18 -40.66 27.31
N GLY A 444 18.44 -40.38 27.73
CA GLY A 444 19.31 -41.33 28.42
C GLY A 444 20.67 -40.73 28.79
N ARG A 445 21.05 -40.87 30.07
CA ARG A 445 22.27 -40.35 30.75
C ARG A 445 23.61 -40.93 30.22
N PRO A 446 24.78 -40.35 30.61
CA PRO A 446 26.05 -40.53 29.92
C PRO A 446 26.92 -41.67 30.49
N THR A 447 27.72 -42.31 29.64
CA THR A 447 28.95 -43.03 30.02
C THR A 447 30.01 -42.93 28.93
N GLU A 448 31.26 -42.85 29.39
CA GLU A 448 32.50 -42.63 28.64
C GLU A 448 32.92 -43.82 27.75
N GLY A 449 33.65 -43.54 26.67
CA GLY A 449 34.41 -44.53 25.91
C GLY A 449 35.02 -43.97 24.62
N LYS A 450 36.36 -43.94 24.55
CA LYS A 450 37.18 -43.47 23.43
C LYS A 450 37.71 -44.68 22.61
N PRO A 451 38.49 -44.49 21.52
CA PRO A 451 38.12 -44.57 20.09
C PRO A 451 38.62 -45.84 19.38
N THR A 452 38.22 -46.10 18.12
CA THR A 452 39.00 -46.91 17.17
C THR A 452 38.66 -46.58 15.71
N GLU A 453 39.71 -46.44 14.90
CA GLU A 453 39.70 -46.26 13.45
C GLU A 453 39.43 -47.58 12.69
N GLY A 454 38.83 -47.50 11.49
CA GLY A 454 38.77 -48.63 10.56
C GLY A 454 37.97 -48.33 9.30
N LYS A 455 38.68 -48.11 8.19
CA LYS A 455 38.20 -47.83 6.82
C LYS A 455 37.33 -48.96 6.24
N GLY A 456 36.35 -48.57 5.41
CA GLY A 456 35.66 -49.46 4.47
C GLY A 456 34.61 -48.68 3.69
N ALA A 457 34.97 -48.23 2.49
CA ALA A 457 34.11 -47.52 1.56
C ALA A 457 33.06 -48.46 0.95
N ASP A 458 31.79 -48.12 1.10
CA ASP A 458 30.77 -48.35 0.06
C ASP A 458 30.19 -46.99 -0.28
N ALA A 459 30.85 -46.34 -1.23
CA ALA A 459 30.38 -45.09 -1.81
C ALA A 459 29.47 -45.40 -3.00
N VAL A 460 28.39 -44.61 -3.07
CA VAL A 460 27.53 -44.31 -4.24
C VAL A 460 26.28 -45.24 -4.36
N PRO A 461 25.07 -44.63 -4.37
CA PRO A 461 24.68 -43.86 -5.56
C PRO A 461 24.39 -42.38 -5.31
N GLU A 462 25.44 -41.56 -5.32
CA GLU A 462 25.35 -40.15 -5.80
C GLU A 462 24.85 -40.06 -7.26
N ARG A 463 24.84 -41.17 -8.04
CA ARG A 463 24.36 -41.20 -9.42
C ARG A 463 22.94 -40.65 -9.57
N GLY A 464 22.02 -41.05 -8.70
CA GLY A 464 20.62 -40.59 -8.79
C GLY A 464 20.45 -39.11 -8.46
N MET A 465 21.27 -38.55 -7.55
CA MET A 465 21.22 -37.11 -7.24
C MET A 465 21.81 -36.30 -8.39
N HIS A 466 22.92 -36.76 -8.99
CA HIS A 466 23.50 -36.10 -10.15
C HIS A 466 22.56 -36.10 -11.37
N GLU A 467 21.82 -37.19 -11.61
CA GLU A 467 20.81 -37.25 -12.67
C GLU A 467 19.62 -36.32 -12.40
N LEU A 468 19.13 -36.26 -11.15
CA LEU A 468 18.03 -35.37 -10.78
C LEU A 468 18.44 -33.90 -10.84
N VAL A 469 19.67 -33.58 -10.41
CA VAL A 469 20.26 -32.24 -10.55
C VAL A 469 20.45 -31.89 -12.02
N ALA A 470 20.92 -32.81 -12.86
CA ALA A 470 21.03 -32.61 -14.30
C ALA A 470 19.65 -32.41 -14.96
N HIS A 471 18.62 -33.13 -14.50
CA HIS A 471 17.24 -32.95 -14.95
C HIS A 471 16.68 -31.57 -14.53
N VAL A 472 16.89 -31.17 -13.28
CA VAL A 472 16.53 -29.84 -12.77
C VAL A 472 17.24 -28.77 -13.59
N LEU A 473 18.56 -28.87 -13.80
CA LEU A 473 19.32 -27.92 -14.63
C LEU A 473 18.83 -27.88 -16.08
N SER A 474 18.50 -29.03 -16.69
CA SER A 474 17.93 -29.09 -18.04
C SER A 474 16.58 -28.38 -18.13
N GLN A 475 15.67 -28.60 -17.16
CA GLN A 475 14.38 -27.93 -17.10
C GLN A 475 14.52 -26.43 -16.78
N LEU A 476 15.46 -26.06 -15.90
CA LEU A 476 15.75 -24.66 -15.59
C LEU A 476 16.29 -23.92 -16.80
N GLY A 477 17.19 -24.53 -17.59
CA GLY A 477 17.69 -23.95 -18.84
C GLY A 477 16.57 -23.70 -19.86
N THR A 478 15.55 -24.56 -19.91
CA THR A 478 14.35 -24.30 -20.73
C THR A 478 13.48 -23.17 -20.17
N MET A 479 13.45 -22.96 -18.85
CA MET A 479 12.68 -21.89 -18.20
C MET A 479 13.40 -20.53 -18.22
N GLU A 480 14.73 -20.52 -18.22
CA GLU A 480 15.55 -19.32 -18.44
C GLU A 480 15.24 -18.67 -19.79
N LEU A 481 15.03 -19.51 -20.82
CA LEU A 481 14.61 -19.07 -22.16
C LEU A 481 13.14 -18.62 -22.23
N ILE A 482 12.31 -18.95 -21.23
CA ILE A 482 10.89 -18.54 -21.14
C ILE A 482 10.72 -17.35 -20.16
N GLY A 483 11.79 -16.84 -19.56
CA GLY A 483 11.77 -15.59 -18.76
C GLY A 483 11.13 -15.71 -17.38
N LEU A 484 10.99 -16.92 -16.84
CA LEU A 484 10.36 -17.16 -15.52
C LEU A 484 11.36 -17.24 -14.38
N ILE A 485 12.63 -17.54 -14.67
CA ILE A 485 13.71 -17.73 -13.70
C ILE A 485 15.08 -17.40 -14.33
N THR A 486 16.07 -17.04 -13.52
CA THR A 486 17.48 -16.82 -13.90
C THR A 486 18.40 -17.68 -13.05
N VAL A 487 19.48 -18.19 -13.64
CA VAL A 487 20.50 -19.00 -12.96
C VAL A 487 21.84 -18.29 -13.05
N GLU A 488 22.26 -17.65 -11.96
CA GLU A 488 23.57 -16.99 -11.87
C GLU A 488 24.44 -17.67 -10.80
N ASN A 489 25.67 -18.05 -11.17
CA ASN A 489 26.66 -18.65 -10.28
C ASN A 489 26.12 -19.85 -9.46
N GLY A 490 25.27 -20.69 -10.07
CA GLY A 490 24.69 -21.88 -9.45
C GLY A 490 23.52 -21.64 -8.49
N ARG A 491 23.05 -20.39 -8.37
CA ARG A 491 21.85 -20.01 -7.61
C ARG A 491 20.68 -19.70 -8.55
N ILE A 492 19.50 -20.17 -8.18
CA ILE A 492 18.29 -20.05 -9.00
C ILE A 492 17.38 -18.96 -8.41
N SER A 493 17.05 -17.98 -9.24
CA SER A 493 16.15 -16.87 -8.90
C SER A 493 14.93 -16.86 -9.81
N ILE A 494 13.76 -16.54 -9.27
CA ILE A 494 12.54 -16.37 -10.08
C ILE A 494 12.53 -14.95 -10.64
N VAL A 495 12.44 -14.81 -11.95
CA VAL A 495 12.37 -13.51 -12.64
C VAL A 495 10.95 -12.96 -12.47
N PRO A 496 10.78 -11.73 -11.97
CA PRO A 496 9.48 -11.07 -12.00
C PRO A 496 9.07 -10.84 -13.45
N GLU A 497 7.87 -11.26 -13.85
CA GLU A 497 7.36 -11.09 -15.22
C GLU A 497 7.47 -9.61 -15.65
N THR A 498 8.44 -9.32 -16.51
CA THR A 498 8.64 -8.03 -17.17
C THR A 498 8.31 -8.22 -18.65
N GLY A 499 7.17 -7.68 -19.08
CA GLY A 499 6.72 -7.75 -20.47
C GLY A 499 7.69 -7.01 -21.40
N GLY A 500 8.35 -7.76 -22.29
CA GLY A 500 9.30 -7.24 -23.26
C GLY A 500 8.66 -6.74 -24.57
N ARG A 501 9.34 -5.76 -25.20
CA ARG A 501 9.68 -5.76 -26.63
C ARG A 501 10.67 -4.62 -26.93
N ARG A 502 11.91 -4.96 -27.28
CA ARG A 502 12.69 -4.22 -28.29
C ARG A 502 13.03 -5.18 -29.42
N ARG A 503 12.59 -4.85 -30.62
CA ARG A 503 13.17 -5.32 -31.88
C ARG A 503 14.05 -4.19 -32.41
N SER A 504 15.20 -4.60 -32.94
CA SER A 504 16.32 -3.85 -33.54
C SER A 504 17.01 -2.83 -32.65
#